data_AF-A0A4V6JI79-F1
#
_entry.id   AF-A0A4V6JI79-F1
#
_cell.length_a   1.000
_cell.length_b   1.000
_cell.length_c   1.000
_cell.angle_alpha   90.00
_cell.angle_beta   90.00
_cell.angle_gamma   90.00
#
_symmetry.space_group_name_H-M   'P 1'
#
loop_
_entity.id
_entity.type
_entity.pdbx_description
1 polymer ?
#
loop_
_entity_poly.entity_id
_entity_poly.type
_entity_poly.pdbx_seq_one_letter_code
_entity_poly.pdbx_strand_id
1 'polypeptide(L)'
;MRVNRRGLPLQILAQGGINGKIILLEPRRIAARNVAERLADLLGEKPGETVGYRMRAETCVGANTRLEVVTEGILTRMLQHDPELTGVGLVILDEFHERSLQADLALALLLDVPAGAA
;
A
#
# COMPACT_ATOMS: atom_id res chain seq x y z
N MET A 1 0.73 -24.96 -7.32
CA MET A 1 1.49 -24.06 -6.43
C MET A 1 0.52 -23.01 -5.90
N ARG A 2 -0.01 -23.17 -4.67
CA ARG A 2 -0.88 -22.15 -4.07
C ARG A 2 0.00 -20.99 -3.62
N VAL A 3 0.10 -19.94 -4.43
CA VAL A 3 0.69 -18.68 -3.98
C VAL A 3 -0.18 -18.20 -2.83
N ASN A 4 0.37 -18.18 -1.62
CA ASN A 4 -0.31 -17.67 -0.44
C ASN A 4 -0.43 -16.15 -0.63
N ARG A 5 -1.48 -15.68 -1.35
CA ARG A 5 -1.68 -14.28 -1.77
C ARG A 5 -1.44 -13.28 -0.63
N ARG A 6 -1.79 -13.72 0.58
CA ARG A 6 -1.69 -12.95 1.82
C ARG A 6 -0.28 -12.69 2.37
N GLY A 7 0.76 -13.25 1.75
CA GLY A 7 2.16 -13.02 2.14
C GLY A 7 3.00 -12.33 1.07
N LEU A 8 2.42 -12.07 -0.12
CA LEU A 8 3.13 -11.48 -1.25
C LEU A 8 3.76 -10.11 -0.90
N PRO A 9 3.08 -9.18 -0.20
CA PRO A 9 3.69 -7.91 0.16
C PRO A 9 4.97 -8.06 0.99
N LEU A 10 4.99 -9.00 1.95
CA LEU A 10 6.18 -9.27 2.76
C LEU A 10 7.29 -9.95 1.97
N GLN A 11 6.95 -10.81 1.00
CA GLN A 11 7.94 -11.43 0.12
C GLN A 11 8.62 -10.40 -0.77
N ILE A 12 7.85 -9.47 -1.34
CA ILE A 12 8.39 -8.36 -2.13
C ILE A 12 9.29 -7.48 -1.25
N LEU A 13 8.83 -7.15 -0.04
CA LEU A 13 9.60 -6.38 0.93
C LEU A 13 10.95 -7.07 1.25
N ALA A 14 10.92 -8.38 1.50
CA ALA A 14 12.10 -9.18 1.86
C ALA A 14 13.10 -9.34 0.70
N GLN A 15 12.64 -9.34 -0.55
CA GLN A 15 13.52 -9.39 -1.72
C GLN A 15 14.36 -8.13 -1.90
N GLY A 16 13.93 -6.99 -1.33
CA GLY A 16 14.71 -5.75 -1.30
C GLY A 16 14.91 -5.07 -2.65
N GLY A 17 14.30 -5.55 -3.73
CA GLY A 17 14.45 -5.00 -5.09
C GLY A 17 13.63 -3.73 -5.37
N ILE A 18 12.80 -3.29 -4.41
CA ILE A 18 11.99 -2.09 -4.53
C ILE A 18 12.62 -0.98 -3.68
N ASN A 19 13.05 0.09 -4.36
CA ASN A 19 13.51 1.32 -3.70
C ASN A 19 12.29 2.12 -3.23
N GLY A 20 12.35 2.68 -2.02
CA GLY A 20 11.25 3.46 -1.45
C GLY A 20 10.14 2.62 -0.80
N LYS A 21 8.98 3.25 -0.58
CA LYS A 21 7.83 2.64 0.07
C LYS A 21 7.02 1.76 -0.87
N ILE A 22 6.32 0.80 -0.29
CA ILE A 22 5.33 -0.03 -0.94
C ILE A 22 3.97 0.39 -0.39
N ILE A 23 3.01 0.66 -1.28
CA ILE A 23 1.62 0.94 -0.91
C ILE A 23 0.76 -0.27 -1.25
N LEU A 24 -0.06 -0.72 -0.31
CA LEU A 24 -1.08 -1.75 -0.53
C LEU A 24 -2.46 -1.13 -0.38
N LEU A 25 -3.25 -1.14 -1.44
CA LEU A 25 -4.61 -0.62 -1.44
C LEU A 25 -5.60 -1.64 -0.91
N GLU A 26 -6.45 -1.22 0.02
CA GLU A 26 -7.58 -2.00 0.54
C GLU A 26 -8.88 -1.16 0.50
N PRO A 27 -10.02 -1.70 0.02
CA PRO A 27 -11.22 -0.90 -0.23
C PRO A 27 -11.92 -0.43 1.06
N ARG A 28 -11.68 -1.13 2.18
CA ARG A 28 -12.42 -0.90 3.44
C ARG A 28 -11.46 -0.63 4.59
N ARG A 29 -11.82 0.32 5.46
CA ARG A 29 -11.04 0.68 6.65
C ARG A 29 -10.68 -0.51 7.54
N ILE A 30 -11.66 -1.36 7.84
CA ILE A 30 -11.47 -2.54 8.69
C ILE A 30 -10.53 -3.54 7.99
N ALA A 31 -10.65 -3.71 6.67
CA ALA A 31 -9.76 -4.57 5.90
C ALA A 31 -8.32 -4.05 5.93
N ALA A 32 -8.13 -2.75 5.63
CA ALA A 32 -6.82 -2.10 5.67
C ALA A 32 -6.10 -2.29 7.01
N ARG A 33 -6.83 -2.05 8.11
CA ARG A 33 -6.31 -2.26 9.46
C ARG A 33 -5.97 -3.72 9.74
N ASN A 34 -6.91 -4.64 9.50
CA ASN A 34 -6.71 -6.07 9.75
C ASN A 34 -5.54 -6.65 8.93
N VAL A 35 -5.35 -6.17 7.70
CA VAL A 35 -4.25 -6.57 6.83
C VAL A 35 -2.93 -6.07 7.39
N ALA A 36 -2.83 -4.79 7.75
CA ALA A 36 -1.61 -4.24 8.35
C ALA A 36 -1.26 -4.91 9.68
N GLU A 37 -2.23 -5.10 10.59
CA GLU A 37 -2.05 -5.81 11.86
C GLU A 37 -1.52 -7.22 11.63
N ARG A 38 -2.17 -7.98 10.75
CA ARG A 38 -1.73 -9.35 10.46
C ARG A 38 -0.34 -9.41 9.80
N LEU A 39 0.00 -8.46 8.94
CA LEU A 39 1.32 -8.44 8.28
C LEU A 39 2.43 -8.06 9.28
N ALA A 40 2.16 -7.13 10.20
CA ALA A 40 3.07 -6.80 11.31
C ALA A 40 3.26 -8.01 12.25
N ASP A 41 2.18 -8.71 12.60
CA ASP A 41 2.24 -9.92 13.43
C ASP A 41 3.12 -11.01 12.80
N LEU A 42 3.08 -11.17 11.47
CA LEU A 42 3.92 -12.12 10.73
C LEU A 42 5.41 -11.77 10.78
N LEU A 43 5.75 -10.50 11.03
CA LEU A 43 7.11 -10.02 11.27
C LEU A 43 7.48 -10.00 12.76
N GLY A 44 6.52 -10.26 13.66
CA GLY A 44 6.72 -10.18 15.10
C GLY A 44 6.82 -8.75 15.64
N GLU A 45 6.30 -7.77 14.92
CA GLU A 45 6.34 -6.34 15.27
C GLU A 45 4.94 -5.77 15.49
N LYS A 46 4.84 -4.53 15.99
CA LYS A 46 3.57 -3.80 16.04
C LYS A 46 3.33 -3.01 14.75
N PRO A 47 2.06 -2.76 14.37
CA PRO A 47 1.75 -1.80 13.32
C PRO A 47 2.41 -0.44 13.58
N GLY A 48 2.88 0.19 12.51
CA GLY A 48 3.61 1.45 12.55
C GLY A 48 5.14 1.28 12.63
N GLU A 49 5.64 0.04 12.76
CA GLU A 49 7.05 -0.29 12.57
C GLU A 49 7.35 -0.45 11.07
N THR A 50 7.70 -1.65 10.59
CA THR A 50 7.97 -1.89 9.16
C THR A 50 6.68 -1.84 8.32
N VAL A 51 5.59 -2.35 8.88
CA VAL A 51 4.24 -2.34 8.27
C VAL A 51 3.33 -1.37 9.03
N GLY A 52 2.64 -0.50 8.31
CA GLY A 52 1.71 0.47 8.86
C GLY A 52 0.47 0.66 8.00
N TYR A 53 -0.42 1.55 8.42
CA TYR A 53 -1.63 1.86 7.66
C TYR A 53 -2.04 3.34 7.74
N ARG A 54 -2.74 3.80 6.70
CA ARG A 54 -3.40 5.11 6.65
C ARG A 54 -4.84 5.02 6.17
N MET A 55 -5.73 5.60 6.97
CA MET A 55 -7.13 5.81 6.63
C MET A 55 -7.61 7.16 7.14
N ARG A 56 -8.77 7.65 6.66
CA ARG A 56 -9.25 9.03 6.90
C ARG A 56 -9.22 9.49 8.37
N ALA A 57 -9.41 8.59 9.33
CA ALA A 57 -9.51 8.91 10.75
C ALA A 57 -8.39 8.29 11.61
N GLU A 58 -7.52 7.46 11.04
CA GLU A 58 -6.51 6.73 11.79
C GLU A 58 -5.27 6.55 10.92
N THR A 59 -4.11 6.85 11.49
CA THR A 59 -2.81 6.69 10.83
C THR A 59 -1.88 6.04 11.83
N CYS A 60 -1.28 4.92 11.43
CA CYS A 60 -0.34 4.16 12.23
C CYS A 60 0.88 3.84 11.36
N VAL A 61 1.79 4.80 11.28
CA VAL A 61 3.00 4.78 10.46
C VAL A 61 4.12 5.50 11.20
N GLY A 62 5.31 4.92 11.18
CA GLY A 62 6.52 5.47 11.80
C GLY A 62 7.58 5.83 10.75
N ALA A 63 8.75 6.26 11.22
CA ALA A 63 9.87 6.61 10.36
C ALA A 63 10.42 5.40 9.57
N ASN A 64 10.26 4.18 10.12
CA ASN A 64 10.77 2.94 9.54
C ASN A 64 9.74 2.23 8.65
N THR A 65 8.52 2.77 8.52
CA THR A 65 7.46 2.11 7.75
C THR A 65 7.80 2.06 6.27
N ARG A 66 7.95 0.84 5.77
CA ARG A 66 8.25 0.52 4.37
C ARG A 66 7.01 0.06 3.61
N LEU A 67 6.06 -0.60 4.28
CA LEU A 67 4.80 -1.07 3.69
C LEU A 67 3.64 -0.33 4.34
N GLU A 68 2.91 0.46 3.55
CA GLU A 68 1.74 1.20 4.00
C GLU A 68 0.46 0.63 3.39
N VAL A 69 -0.45 0.12 4.23
CA VAL A 69 -1.78 -0.30 3.80
C VAL A 69 -2.72 0.89 3.85
N VAL A 70 -3.27 1.28 2.70
CA VAL A 70 -4.07 2.50 2.56
C VAL A 70 -5.46 2.20 2.03
N THR A 71 -6.42 3.04 2.40
CA THR A 71 -7.74 3.04 1.74
C THR A 71 -7.73 3.85 0.46
N GLU A 72 -8.66 3.57 -0.45
CA GLU A 72 -8.85 4.29 -1.72
C GLU A 72 -8.82 5.81 -1.57
N GLY A 73 -9.65 6.36 -0.68
CA GLY A 73 -9.70 7.80 -0.46
C GLY A 73 -8.40 8.40 0.10
N ILE A 74 -7.49 7.60 0.65
CA ILE A 74 -6.14 8.05 1.02
C ILE A 74 -5.24 8.02 -0.20
N LEU A 75 -5.19 6.92 -0.95
CA LEU A 75 -4.39 6.82 -2.16
C LEU A 75 -4.73 7.92 -3.18
N THR A 76 -6.02 8.18 -3.42
CA THR A 76 -6.46 9.27 -4.30
C THR A 76 -5.94 10.63 -3.83
N ARG A 77 -5.95 10.92 -2.52
CA ARG A 77 -5.41 12.17 -1.99
C ARG A 77 -3.90 12.25 -2.12
N MET A 78 -3.19 11.14 -1.93
CA MET A 78 -1.75 11.07 -2.13
C MET A 78 -1.40 11.42 -3.57
N LEU A 79 -2.05 10.79 -4.55
CA LEU A 79 -1.88 11.07 -5.98
C LEU A 79 -2.29 12.49 -6.39
N GLN A 80 -3.33 13.05 -5.77
CA GLN A 80 -3.72 14.46 -6.04
C GLN A 80 -2.70 15.46 -5.50
N HIS A 81 -2.01 15.12 -4.42
CA HIS A 81 -1.01 15.99 -3.79
C HIS A 81 0.36 15.85 -4.46
N ASP A 82 0.77 14.61 -4.72
CA ASP A 82 2.01 14.24 -5.38
C ASP A 82 1.70 13.15 -6.43
N PRO A 83 1.46 13.56 -7.69
CA PRO A 83 1.16 12.62 -8.77
C PRO A 83 2.28 11.62 -9.04
N GLU A 84 3.53 11.97 -8.76
CA GLU A 84 4.68 11.09 -8.97
C GLU A 84 4.87 10.08 -7.82
N LEU A 85 4.15 10.26 -6.71
CA LEU A 85 4.31 9.49 -5.47
C LEU A 85 5.79 9.36 -5.08
N THR A 86 6.47 10.50 -4.96
CA THR A 86 7.91 10.58 -4.67
C THR A 86 8.30 9.68 -3.50
N GLY A 87 9.27 8.80 -3.73
CA GLY A 87 9.76 7.85 -2.73
C GLY A 87 8.88 6.61 -2.54
N VAL A 88 7.87 6.38 -3.38
CA VAL A 88 7.13 5.12 -3.51
C VAL A 88 7.63 4.37 -4.74
N GLY A 89 8.08 3.13 -4.55
CA GLY A 89 8.58 2.30 -5.66
C GLY A 89 7.58 1.26 -6.18
N LEU A 90 6.49 1.02 -5.44
CA LEU A 90 5.48 0.05 -5.81
C LEU A 90 4.13 0.38 -5.19
N VAL A 91 3.07 0.28 -6.00
CA VAL A 91 1.68 0.30 -5.55
C VAL A 91 1.03 -1.04 -5.93
N ILE A 92 0.43 -1.70 -4.94
CA ILE A 92 -0.31 -2.96 -5.09
C ILE A 92 -1.79 -2.64 -4.94
N LEU A 93 -2.58 -2.89 -5.98
CA LEU A 93 -4.03 -2.75 -5.95
C LEU A 93 -4.66 -4.11 -5.60
N ASP A 94 -4.96 -4.35 -4.32
CA ASP A 94 -5.67 -5.57 -3.93
C ASP A 94 -7.17 -5.43 -4.19
N GLU A 95 -7.84 -6.56 -4.46
CA GLU A 95 -9.29 -6.63 -4.68
C GLU A 95 -9.84 -5.69 -5.79
N PHE A 96 -9.06 -5.44 -6.85
CA PHE A 96 -9.48 -4.67 -8.05
C PHE A 96 -10.72 -5.25 -8.76
N HIS A 97 -11.16 -6.44 -8.38
CA HIS A 97 -12.38 -7.07 -8.90
C HIS A 97 -13.66 -6.32 -8.50
N GLU A 98 -13.65 -5.48 -7.45
CA GLU A 98 -14.81 -4.68 -7.06
C GLU A 98 -15.09 -3.49 -8.00
N ARG A 99 -14.21 -3.19 -8.99
CA ARG A 99 -14.33 -2.10 -9.99
C ARG A 99 -14.94 -0.82 -9.41
N SER A 100 -14.35 -0.32 -8.33
CA SER A 100 -14.74 0.96 -7.77
C SER A 100 -14.23 2.10 -8.65
N LEU A 101 -15.00 3.19 -8.77
CA LEU A 101 -14.59 4.40 -9.49
C LEU A 101 -13.25 4.95 -8.96
N GLN A 102 -13.01 4.78 -7.67
CA GLN A 102 -11.80 5.25 -7.01
C GLN A 102 -10.58 4.39 -7.34
N ALA A 103 -10.73 3.06 -7.45
CA ALA A 103 -9.66 2.18 -7.90
C ALA A 103 -9.33 2.40 -9.38
N ASP A 104 -10.35 2.61 -10.22
CA ASP A 104 -10.16 2.94 -11.64
C ASP A 104 -9.46 4.31 -11.81
N LEU A 105 -9.85 5.32 -11.03
CA LEU A 105 -9.17 6.62 -11.02
C LEU A 105 -7.72 6.49 -10.55
N ALA A 106 -7.48 5.74 -9.46
CA ALA A 106 -6.14 5.52 -8.96
C ALA A 106 -5.27 4.80 -10.01
N LEU A 107 -5.81 3.79 -10.70
CA LEU A 107 -5.12 3.10 -11.79
C LEU A 107 -4.80 4.05 -12.96
N ALA A 108 -5.76 4.87 -13.39
CA ALA A 108 -5.53 5.85 -14.45
C ALA A 108 -4.39 6.83 -14.09
N LEU A 109 -4.44 7.38 -12.87
CA LEU A 109 -3.40 8.29 -12.38
C LEU A 109 -2.03 7.62 -12.28
N LEU A 110 -1.98 6.35 -11.83
CA LEU A 110 -0.73 5.58 -11.73
C LEU A 110 -0.12 5.25 -13.10
N LEU A 111 -0.95 5.02 -14.12
CA LEU A 111 -0.48 4.75 -15.48
C LEU A 111 0.07 6.00 -16.19
N ASP A 112 -0.37 7.19 -15.78
CA ASP A 112 0.14 8.47 -16.30
C ASP A 112 1.50 8.86 -15.69
N VAL A 113 1.97 8.15 -14.64
CA VAL A 113 3.30 8.37 -14.07
C VAL A 113 4.37 7.78 -15.00
N PRO A 114 5.35 8.59 -15.46
CA PRO A 114 6.43 8.09 -16.31
C PRO A 114 7.20 6.97 -15.63
N ALA A 115 7.37 5.84 -16.32
CA ALA A 115 8.20 4.72 -15.85
C ALA A 115 9.67 5.17 -15.80
N GLY A 116 10.10 5.74 -14.67
CA GLY A 116 11.46 6.23 -14.48
C GLY A 116 11.66 7.42 -13.52
N ALA A 117 10.60 7.93 -12.88
CA ALA A 117 10.75 8.90 -11.80
C ALA A 117 11.11 8.19 -10.48
N ALA A 118 12.35 7.71 -10.36
CA ALA A 118 12.93 7.19 -9.11
C ALA A 118 14.40 7.54 -9.01
#